data_AF-A0A4V3FNX3-F1
#
_entry.id   AF-A0A4V3FNX3-F1
#
_cell.length_a   1.000
_cell.length_b   1.000
_cell.length_c   1.000
_cell.angle_alpha   90.00
_cell.angle_beta   90.00
_cell.angle_gamma   90.00
#
_symmetry.space_group_name_H-M   'P 1'
#
loop_
_entity.id
_entity.type
_entity.pdbx_description
1 polymer ?
#
loop_
_entity_poly.entity_id
_entity_poly.type
_entity_poly.pdbx_seq_one_letter_code
_entity_poly.pdbx_strand_id
1 'polypeptide(L)'
;MKKKIQFQGPPFRVKFRWFWVGKLPLERKYKPKIIEYLFMLFANIIILIIEIILLQIIINLKQNSPELFATKLVANLQNYWVRIMLAILVINFLIEIILSIHIFYILSKTEFNKWIAIICALSGLLFLTPICIVFSIVAYQKNEIAFE
;
A
#
# COMPACT_ATOMS: atom_id res chain seq x y z
N MET A 1 -35.16 40.51 -2.32
CA MET A 1 -33.89 40.43 -1.55
C MET A 1 -33.27 39.04 -1.73
N LYS A 2 -32.09 38.93 -2.35
CA LYS A 2 -31.38 37.64 -2.44
C LYS A 2 -30.78 37.30 -1.07
N LYS A 3 -31.25 36.22 -0.43
CA LYS A 3 -30.61 35.69 0.80
C LYS A 3 -29.17 35.30 0.47
N LYS A 4 -28.20 35.98 1.07
CA LYS A 4 -26.79 35.55 1.04
C LYS A 4 -26.68 34.30 1.91
N ILE A 5 -26.51 33.14 1.29
CA ILE A 5 -26.16 31.91 1.98
C ILE A 5 -24.72 32.09 2.49
N GLN A 6 -24.56 32.25 3.80
CA GLN A 6 -23.24 32.24 4.42
C GLN A 6 -22.76 30.78 4.51
N PHE A 7 -21.78 30.42 3.69
CA PHE A 7 -21.11 29.13 3.81
C PHE A 7 -20.25 29.14 5.07
N GLN A 8 -20.69 28.43 6.12
CA GLN A 8 -19.82 28.15 7.26
C GLN A 8 -18.75 27.15 6.83
N GLY A 9 -17.49 27.44 7.16
CA GLY A 9 -16.39 26.51 6.92
C GLY A 9 -16.55 25.20 7.70
N PRO A 10 -15.88 24.12 7.28
CA PRO A 10 -15.99 22.83 7.94
C PRO A 10 -15.48 22.89 9.38
N PRO A 11 -16.12 22.17 10.33
CA PRO A 11 -15.72 22.15 11.73
C PRO A 11 -14.32 21.54 11.90
N PHE A 12 -13.64 21.88 13.01
CA PHE A 12 -12.24 21.45 13.27
C PHE A 12 -12.04 19.94 13.18
N ARG A 13 -13.01 19.15 13.65
CA ARG A 13 -13.00 17.67 13.53
C ARG A 13 -12.88 17.21 12.07
N VAL A 14 -13.56 17.89 11.15
CA VAL A 14 -13.51 17.59 9.71
C VAL A 14 -12.16 17.97 9.13
N LYS A 15 -11.57 19.10 9.54
CA LYS A 15 -10.22 19.50 9.13
C LYS A 15 -9.15 18.49 9.60
N PHE A 16 -9.25 18.02 10.85
CA PHE A 16 -8.32 17.03 11.38
C PHE A 16 -8.45 15.69 10.66
N ARG A 17 -9.68 15.24 10.38
CA ARG A 17 -9.94 14.06 9.54
C ARG A 17 -9.33 14.23 8.14
N TRP A 18 -9.49 15.39 7.52
CA TRP A 18 -8.94 15.67 6.19
C TRP A 18 -7.42 15.57 6.15
N PHE A 19 -6.72 15.91 7.23
CA PHE A 19 -5.27 15.80 7.31
C PHE A 19 -4.81 14.34 7.37
N TRP A 20 -5.46 13.49 8.18
CA TRP A 20 -5.02 12.10 8.41
C TRP A 20 -5.56 11.07 7.43
N VAL A 21 -6.86 11.19 7.09
CA VAL A 21 -7.60 10.20 6.29
C VAL A 21 -7.98 10.77 4.92
N GLY A 22 -7.88 12.09 4.75
CA GLY A 22 -8.36 12.78 3.56
C GLY A 22 -9.85 13.11 3.62
N LYS A 23 -10.33 13.73 2.55
CA LYS A 23 -11.76 14.10 2.38
C LYS A 23 -12.60 12.85 2.13
N LEU A 24 -13.90 12.86 2.45
CA LEU A 24 -14.79 11.77 2.02
C LEU A 24 -14.96 11.78 0.49
N PRO A 25 -15.32 10.65 -0.15
CA PRO A 25 -15.52 10.59 -1.61
C PRO A 25 -16.48 11.67 -2.13
N LEU A 26 -17.59 11.93 -1.41
CA LEU A 26 -18.58 12.95 -1.75
C LEU A 26 -18.08 14.40 -1.53
N GLU A 27 -16.98 14.58 -0.78
CA GLU A 27 -16.37 15.88 -0.47
C GLU A 27 -15.19 16.23 -1.41
N ARG A 28 -14.77 15.30 -2.27
CA ARG A 28 -13.61 15.46 -3.16
C ARG A 28 -14.04 16.05 -4.51
N LYS A 29 -13.31 17.07 -4.97
CA LYS A 29 -13.47 17.69 -6.30
C LYS A 29 -12.63 17.03 -7.39
N TYR A 30 -11.61 16.25 -7.01
CA TYR A 30 -10.59 15.68 -7.91
C TYR A 30 -10.36 14.20 -7.59
N LYS A 31 -9.93 13.43 -8.60
CA LYS A 31 -9.73 11.97 -8.57
C LYS A 31 -8.54 11.61 -7.68
N PRO A 32 -8.74 11.07 -6.47
CA PRO A 32 -7.64 10.81 -5.55
C PRO A 32 -7.06 9.43 -5.78
N LYS A 33 -7.95 8.43 -5.97
CA LYS A 33 -7.71 6.98 -5.91
C LYS A 33 -6.53 6.48 -6.73
N ILE A 34 -6.23 7.17 -7.82
CA ILE A 34 -5.18 6.81 -8.77
C ILE A 34 -3.81 6.86 -8.08
N ILE A 35 -3.62 7.84 -7.20
CA ILE A 35 -2.34 8.07 -6.52
C ILE A 35 -2.09 6.97 -5.50
N GLU A 36 -3.10 6.52 -4.75
CA GLU A 36 -2.96 5.45 -3.77
C GLU A 36 -2.57 4.11 -4.44
N TYR A 37 -3.21 3.73 -5.56
CA TYR A 37 -2.83 2.51 -6.29
C TYR A 37 -1.44 2.61 -6.93
N LEU A 38 -1.03 3.80 -7.38
CA LEU A 38 0.31 4.01 -7.93
C LEU A 38 1.38 3.87 -6.84
N PHE A 39 1.15 4.41 -5.65
CA PHE A 39 2.07 4.22 -4.53
C PHE A 39 2.13 2.77 -4.05
N MET A 40 1.00 2.06 -3.98
CA MET A 40 0.99 0.63 -3.68
C MET A 40 1.77 -0.16 -4.73
N LEU A 41 1.59 0.14 -6.02
CA LEU A 41 2.35 -0.51 -7.09
C LEU A 41 3.86 -0.36 -6.88
N PHE A 42 4.34 0.86 -6.63
CA PHE A 42 5.76 1.11 -6.38
C PHE A 42 6.27 0.43 -5.10
N ALA A 43 5.51 0.50 -4.01
CA ALA A 43 5.85 -0.17 -2.76
C ALA A 43 6.00 -1.68 -2.97
N ASN A 44 5.04 -2.32 -3.65
CA ASN A 44 5.07 -3.76 -3.90
C ASN A 44 6.19 -4.18 -4.86
N ILE A 45 6.59 -3.34 -5.83
CA ILE A 45 7.77 -3.62 -6.67
C ILE A 45 9.04 -3.64 -5.81
N ILE A 46 9.21 -2.67 -4.91
CA ILE A 46 10.38 -2.61 -4.01
C ILE A 46 10.38 -3.81 -3.06
N ILE A 47 9.23 -4.13 -2.44
CA ILE A 47 9.05 -5.29 -1.57
C ILE A 47 9.40 -6.58 -2.33
N LEU A 48 8.90 -6.76 -3.56
CA LEU A 48 9.20 -7.93 -4.39
C LEU A 48 10.70 -8.11 -4.65
N ILE A 49 11.41 -7.03 -4.99
CA ILE A 49 12.87 -7.08 -5.21
C ILE A 49 13.59 -7.53 -3.92
N ILE A 50 13.19 -6.98 -2.77
CA ILE A 50 13.76 -7.35 -1.47
C ILE A 50 13.44 -8.80 -1.12
N GLU A 51 12.20 -9.25 -1.34
CA GLU A 51 11.77 -10.64 -1.11
C GLU A 51 12.60 -11.63 -1.92
N ILE A 52 12.80 -11.37 -3.21
CA ILE A 52 13.63 -12.22 -4.08
C ILE A 52 15.06 -12.33 -3.53
N ILE A 53 15.66 -11.22 -3.13
CA ILE A 53 17.03 -11.22 -2.57
C ILE A 53 17.08 -11.97 -1.24
N LEU A 54 16.12 -11.74 -0.33
CA LEU A 54 16.06 -12.43 0.96
C LEU A 54 15.83 -13.94 0.79
N LEU A 55 14.96 -14.34 -0.13
CA LEU A 55 14.74 -15.75 -0.48
C LEU A 55 16.02 -16.39 -1.02
N GLN A 56 16.75 -15.69 -1.89
CA GLN A 56 18.02 -16.19 -2.42
C GLN A 56 19.05 -16.40 -1.31
N ILE A 57 19.15 -15.47 -0.35
CA ILE A 57 20.02 -15.62 0.82
C ILE A 57 19.61 -16.84 1.64
N ILE A 58 18.32 -17.02 1.93
CA ILE A 58 17.81 -18.15 2.70
C ILE A 58 18.12 -19.48 2.01
N ILE A 59 17.88 -19.58 0.70
CA ILE A 59 18.15 -20.77 -0.11
C ILE A 59 19.65 -21.11 -0.07
N ASN A 60 20.51 -20.12 -0.31
CA ASN A 60 21.96 -20.32 -0.28
C ASN A 60 22.47 -20.78 1.10
N LEU A 61 21.92 -20.24 2.19
CA LEU A 61 22.31 -20.66 3.54
C LEU A 61 21.88 -22.09 3.84
N LYS A 62 20.66 -22.46 3.42
CA LYS A 62 20.14 -23.82 3.61
C LYS A 62 20.93 -24.86 2.82
N GLN A 63 21.30 -24.55 1.58
CA GLN A 63 22.06 -25.47 0.73
C GLN A 63 23.50 -25.68 1.21
N ASN A 64 24.18 -24.62 1.67
CA ASN A 64 25.60 -24.73 2.04
C ASN A 64 25.84 -25.40 3.39
N SER A 65 24.92 -25.29 4.36
CA SER A 65 25.11 -25.86 5.71
C SER A 65 23.78 -26.05 6.43
N PRO A 66 23.05 -27.16 6.18
CA PRO A 66 21.73 -27.38 6.77
C PRO A 66 21.77 -27.48 8.31
N GLU A 67 22.81 -28.09 8.87
CA GLU A 67 22.96 -28.32 10.32
C GLU A 67 23.23 -27.02 11.11
N LEU A 68 23.81 -26.01 10.47
CA LEU A 68 24.16 -24.71 11.07
C LEU A 68 23.31 -23.56 10.50
N PHE A 69 22.17 -23.87 9.87
CA PHE A 69 21.34 -22.88 9.20
C PHE A 69 20.93 -21.72 10.12
N ALA A 70 20.45 -22.04 11.33
CA ALA A 70 19.95 -21.02 12.27
C ALA A 70 21.05 -20.05 12.72
N THR A 71 22.25 -20.54 13.04
CA THR A 71 23.36 -19.69 13.48
C THR A 71 23.87 -18.80 12.35
N LYS A 72 23.97 -19.34 11.13
CA LYS A 72 24.34 -18.55 9.94
C LYS A 72 23.27 -17.55 9.52
N LEU A 73 21.99 -17.85 9.74
CA LEU A 73 20.91 -16.91 9.50
C LEU A 73 21.01 -15.71 10.45
N VAL A 74 21.19 -15.96 11.76
CA VAL A 74 21.40 -14.89 12.74
C VAL A 74 22.62 -14.05 12.41
N ALA A 75 23.73 -14.67 12.01
CA ALA A 75 24.92 -13.95 11.57
C ALA A 75 24.65 -13.06 10.34
N ASN A 76 23.86 -13.53 9.37
CA ASN A 76 23.49 -12.72 8.19
C ASN A 76 22.51 -11.60 8.53
N LEU A 77 21.59 -11.79 9.47
CA LEU A 77 20.71 -10.71 9.96
C LEU A 77 21.49 -9.60 10.67
N GLN A 78 22.72 -9.88 11.14
CA GLN A 78 23.61 -8.87 11.70
C GLN A 78 24.37 -8.08 10.63
N ASN A 79 24.36 -8.51 9.37
CA ASN A 79 25.00 -7.81 8.27
C ASN A 79 24.30 -6.46 8.02
N TYR A 80 25.11 -5.42 7.87
CA TYR A 80 24.66 -4.05 7.59
C TYR A 80 23.69 -3.97 6.41
N TRP A 81 23.99 -4.64 5.30
CA TRP A 81 23.15 -4.59 4.10
C TRP A 81 21.79 -5.24 4.32
N VAL A 82 21.76 -6.40 4.99
CA VAL A 82 20.52 -7.11 5.31
C VAL A 82 19.65 -6.26 6.25
N ARG A 83 20.25 -5.57 7.22
CA ARG A 83 19.53 -4.65 8.12
C ARG A 83 18.91 -3.47 7.38
N ILE A 84 19.62 -2.88 6.43
CA ILE A 84 19.07 -1.81 5.58
C ILE A 84 17.89 -2.33 4.76
N MET A 85 18.03 -3.50 4.13
CA MET A 85 16.95 -4.09 3.35
C MET A 85 15.72 -4.36 4.21
N LEU A 86 15.90 -4.89 5.42
CA LEU A 86 14.81 -5.08 6.38
C LEU A 86 14.18 -3.77 6.83
N ALA A 87 14.96 -2.70 7.04
CA ALA A 87 14.42 -1.39 7.38
C ALA A 87 13.58 -0.82 6.23
N ILE A 88 14.06 -0.92 4.98
CA ILE A 88 13.30 -0.50 3.79
C ILE A 88 12.02 -1.33 3.65
N LEU A 89 12.09 -2.65 3.88
CA LEU A 89 10.94 -3.54 3.87
C LEU A 89 9.87 -3.10 4.88
N VAL A 90 10.28 -2.84 6.12
CA VAL A 90 9.38 -2.39 7.19
C VAL A 90 8.74 -1.04 6.86
N ILE A 91 9.52 -0.07 6.35
CA ILE A 91 8.98 1.24 5.96
C ILE A 91 7.94 1.09 4.83
N ASN A 92 8.25 0.32 3.79
CA ASN A 92 7.31 0.08 2.69
C ASN A 92 6.06 -0.64 3.18
N PHE A 93 6.19 -1.61 4.08
CA PHE A 93 5.04 -2.29 4.67
C PHE A 93 4.16 -1.35 5.51
N LEU A 94 4.74 -0.40 6.24
CA LEU A 94 3.97 0.62 6.96
C LEU A 94 3.22 1.55 6.01
N ILE A 95 3.84 1.94 4.90
CA ILE A 95 3.19 2.72 3.83
C ILE A 95 2.02 1.91 3.25
N GLU A 96 2.23 0.62 2.97
CA GLU A 96 1.21 -0.29 2.45
C GLU A 96 -0.01 -0.40 3.37
N ILE A 97 0.21 -0.49 4.69
CA ILE A 97 -0.87 -0.47 5.68
C ILE A 97 -1.68 0.82 5.60
N ILE A 98 -1.02 1.98 5.57
CA ILE A 98 -1.69 3.28 5.52
C ILE A 98 -2.51 3.41 4.23
N LEU A 99 -1.94 3.03 3.09
CA LEU A 99 -2.62 3.08 1.80
C LEU A 99 -3.79 2.11 1.74
N SER A 100 -3.64 0.91 2.30
CA SER A 100 -4.72 -0.09 2.39
C SER A 100 -5.90 0.42 3.22
N ILE A 101 -5.64 1.08 4.37
CA ILE A 101 -6.68 1.73 5.17
C ILE A 101 -7.39 2.81 4.36
N HIS A 102 -6.64 3.64 3.62
CA HIS A 102 -7.22 4.68 2.76
C HIS A 102 -8.10 4.06 1.67
N ILE A 103 -7.66 3.00 0.99
CA ILE A 103 -8.45 2.31 -0.04
C ILE A 103 -9.74 1.75 0.56
N PHE A 104 -9.68 1.06 1.70
CA PHE A 104 -10.87 0.55 2.38
C PHE A 104 -11.83 1.67 2.80
N TYR A 105 -11.31 2.81 3.23
CA TYR A 105 -12.12 3.97 3.60
C TYR A 105 -12.85 4.60 2.40
N ILE A 106 -12.18 4.65 1.24
CA ILE A 106 -12.71 5.29 0.01
C ILE A 106 -13.55 4.28 -0.81
N LEU A 107 -13.68 3.02 -0.38
CA LEU A 107 -14.48 1.96 -1.03
C LEU A 107 -16.01 2.21 -0.98
N SER A 108 -16.45 3.38 -0.49
CA SER A 108 -17.86 3.72 -0.35
C SER A 108 -18.56 3.99 -1.70
N LYS A 109 -19.13 2.93 -2.25
CA LYS A 109 -20.29 2.89 -3.16
C LYS A 109 -20.12 3.14 -4.67
N THR A 110 -19.04 3.69 -5.20
CA THR A 110 -18.97 4.07 -6.64
C THR A 110 -18.14 3.17 -7.58
N GLU A 111 -17.51 2.10 -7.10
CA GLU A 111 -16.74 1.20 -7.98
C GLU A 111 -17.55 -0.05 -8.36
N PHE A 112 -17.70 -0.29 -9.66
CA PHE A 112 -18.28 -1.52 -10.21
C PHE A 112 -17.44 -2.77 -9.85
N ASN A 113 -16.15 -2.58 -9.53
CA ASN A 113 -15.17 -3.64 -9.29
C ASN A 113 -14.42 -3.50 -7.94
N LYS A 114 -15.15 -3.20 -6.86
CA LYS A 114 -14.60 -3.10 -5.49
C LYS A 114 -13.72 -4.29 -5.05
N TRP A 115 -14.05 -5.48 -5.54
CA TRP A 115 -13.30 -6.70 -5.25
C TRP A 115 -11.83 -6.60 -5.69
N ILE A 116 -11.52 -5.86 -6.75
CA ILE A 116 -10.15 -5.65 -7.25
C ILE A 116 -9.34 -4.85 -6.24
N ALA A 117 -9.91 -3.76 -5.71
CA ALA A 117 -9.28 -2.95 -4.68
C ALA A 117 -9.08 -3.73 -3.37
N ILE A 118 -10.04 -4.58 -3.00
CA ILE A 118 -9.93 -5.46 -1.82
C ILE A 118 -8.81 -6.48 -2.01
N ILE A 119 -8.77 -7.19 -3.15
CA ILE A 119 -7.71 -8.17 -3.42
C ILE A 119 -6.35 -7.48 -3.48
N CYS A 120 -6.26 -6.30 -4.09
CA CYS A 120 -5.06 -5.47 -4.12
C CYS A 120 -4.53 -5.22 -2.70
N ALA A 121 -5.36 -4.65 -1.82
CA ALA A 121 -4.98 -4.35 -0.44
C ALA A 121 -4.60 -5.60 0.37
N LEU A 122 -5.41 -6.67 0.28
CA LEU A 122 -5.14 -7.90 1.03
C LEU A 122 -3.88 -8.62 0.54
N SER A 123 -3.63 -8.67 -0.76
CA SER A 123 -2.42 -9.29 -1.30
C SER A 123 -1.16 -8.52 -0.93
N GLY A 124 -1.20 -7.18 -0.91
CA GLY A 124 -0.08 -6.35 -0.41
C GLY A 124 0.22 -6.60 1.06
N LEU A 125 -0.82 -6.64 1.92
CA LEU A 125 -0.68 -6.92 3.36
C LEU A 125 -0.16 -8.33 3.66
N LEU A 126 -0.39 -9.30 2.78
CA LEU A 126 0.05 -10.69 2.93
C LEU A 126 1.40 -10.97 2.27
N PHE A 127 2.12 -9.95 1.79
CA PHE A 127 3.38 -10.12 1.06
C PHE A 127 3.21 -10.99 -0.22
N LEU A 128 2.01 -10.99 -0.81
CA LEU A 128 1.74 -11.62 -2.10
C LEU A 128 1.99 -10.59 -3.22
N THR A 129 3.21 -10.05 -3.25
CA THR A 129 3.57 -8.88 -4.05
C THR A 129 3.29 -9.02 -5.56
N PRO A 130 3.47 -10.17 -6.24
CA PRO A 130 3.13 -10.28 -7.66
C PRO A 130 1.63 -10.13 -7.91
N ILE A 131 0.80 -10.68 -7.02
CA ILE A 131 -0.65 -10.55 -7.09
C ILE A 131 -1.02 -9.09 -6.86
N CYS A 132 -0.46 -8.45 -5.83
CA CYS A 132 -0.73 -7.05 -5.52
C CYS A 132 -0.38 -6.12 -6.68
N ILE A 133 0.77 -6.32 -7.34
CA ILE A 133 1.20 -5.55 -8.52
C ILE A 133 0.16 -5.64 -9.64
N VAL A 134 -0.28 -6.86 -10.00
CA VAL A 134 -1.28 -7.07 -11.05
C VAL A 134 -2.58 -6.36 -10.69
N PHE A 135 -3.07 -6.56 -9.47
CA PHE A 135 -4.33 -5.94 -9.03
C PHE A 135 -4.24 -4.43 -8.87
N SER A 136 -3.07 -3.87 -8.53
CA SER A 136 -2.80 -2.43 -8.49
C SER A 136 -2.91 -1.82 -9.89
N ILE A 137 -2.33 -2.47 -10.91
CA ILE A 137 -2.43 -2.01 -12.31
C ILE A 137 -3.88 -2.05 -12.80
N VAL A 138 -4.60 -3.15 -12.53
CA VAL A 138 -6.01 -3.25 -12.95
C VAL A 138 -6.89 -2.24 -12.19
N ALA A 139 -6.64 -2.04 -10.89
CA ALA A 139 -7.35 -1.04 -10.09
C ALA A 139 -7.09 0.38 -10.59
N TYR A 140 -5.86 0.68 -10.99
CA TYR A 140 -5.49 1.95 -11.63
C TYR A 140 -6.32 2.16 -12.91
N GLN A 141 -6.28 1.22 -13.86
CA GLN A 141 -6.96 1.35 -15.15
C GLN A 141 -8.49 1.43 -15.02
N LYS A 142 -9.08 0.57 -14.17
CA LYS A 142 -10.54 0.55 -14.00
C LYS A 142 -11.07 1.76 -13.24
N ASN A 143 -10.25 2.38 -12.38
CA ASN A 143 -10.60 3.66 -11.76
C ASN A 143 -10.43 4.86 -12.69
N GLU A 144 -9.74 4.75 -13.82
CA GLU A 144 -9.82 5.80 -14.84
C GLU A 144 -11.21 5.79 -15.49
N ILE A 145 -11.72 4.59 -15.84
CA ILE A 145 -12.99 4.36 -16.54
C ILE A 145 -14.22 4.77 -15.71
N ALA A 146 -14.24 4.49 -14.41
CA ALA A 146 -15.41 4.76 -13.55
C ALA A 146 -15.59 6.26 -13.18
N PHE A 147 -14.67 7.12 -13.62
CA PHE A 147 -14.67 8.54 -13.29
C PHE A 147 -14.64 9.45 -14.55
N GLU A 148 -14.98 8.91 -15.73
CA GLU A 148 -15.50 9.70 -16.86
C GLU A 148 -16.94 10.12 -16.61
#